data_AF-A0A127EI64-F1
#
_entry.id   AF-A0A127EI64-F1
#
_cell.length_a   1.000
_cell.length_b   1.000
_cell.length_c   1.000
_cell.angle_alpha   90.00
_cell.angle_beta   90.00
_cell.angle_gamma   90.00
#
_symmetry.space_group_name_H-M   'P 1'
#
loop_
_entity.id
_entity.type
_entity.pdbx_description
1 polymer ?
#
loop_
_entity_poly.entity_id
_entity_poly.type
_entity_poly.pdbx_seq_one_letter_code
_entity_poly.pdbx_strand_id
1 'polypeptide(L)' 'MSDSIVKVKKNSNGEITDYVLSSGKTVSKAEGVKLAEEGMIDGVIISHSKKGEAYLRSIPDGKESNNLDELS' A
#
# COMPACT_ATOMS: atom_id res chain seq x y z
N MET A 1 -9.63 -7.86 13.97
CA MET A 1 -8.32 -8.20 13.39
C MET A 1 -8.17 -7.32 12.18
N SER A 2 -7.36 -6.26 12.29
CA SER A 2 -7.01 -5.43 11.14
C SER A 2 -5.82 -6.08 10.44
N ASP A 3 -5.86 -6.08 9.12
CA ASP A 3 -4.80 -6.66 8.31
C ASP A 3 -3.70 -5.62 8.06
N SER A 4 -2.47 -6.04 7.79
CA SER A 4 -1.37 -5.12 7.46
C SER A 4 -0.72 -5.52 6.15
N ILE A 5 -0.19 -4.56 5.41
CA ILE A 5 0.50 -4.85 4.15
C ILE A 5 1.88 -5.39 4.46
N VAL A 6 2.09 -6.67 4.15
CA VAL A 6 3.39 -7.34 4.32
C VAL A 6 4.24 -7.31 3.06
N LYS A 7 3.62 -7.15 1.89
CA LYS A 7 4.32 -7.08 0.60
C LYS A 7 3.51 -6.30 -0.42
N VAL A 8 4.19 -5.71 -1.39
CA VAL A 8 3.56 -5.09 -2.57
C VAL A 8 4.06 -5.76 -3.85
N LYS A 9 3.19 -5.86 -4.85
CA LYS A 9 3.57 -6.20 -6.21
C LYS A 9 3.68 -4.94 -7.04
N LYS A 10 4.72 -4.88 -7.85
CA LYS A 10 5.00 -3.77 -8.75
C LYS A 10 5.05 -4.27 -10.19
N ASN A 11 4.67 -3.41 -11.13
CA ASN A 11 4.90 -3.66 -12.56
C ASN A 11 6.38 -3.40 -12.92
N SER A 12 6.75 -3.66 -14.18
CA SER A 12 8.10 -3.39 -14.70
C SER A 12 8.54 -1.92 -14.61
N ASN A 13 7.61 -1.00 -14.38
CA ASN A 13 7.89 0.43 -14.22
C ASN A 13 8.05 0.83 -12.73
N GLY A 14 7.98 -0.12 -11.80
CA GLY A 14 8.07 0.14 -10.36
C GLY A 14 6.77 0.63 -9.72
N GLU A 15 5.67 0.71 -10.47
CA GLU A 15 4.37 1.15 -9.96
C GLU A 15 3.65 -0.01 -9.26
N ILE A 16 3.04 0.29 -8.12
CA ILE A 16 2.33 -0.70 -7.32
C ILE A 16 1.05 -1.12 -8.05
N THR A 17 0.91 -2.41 -8.30
CA THR A 17 -0.31 -2.99 -8.89
C THR A 17 -1.18 -3.65 -7.84
N ASP A 18 -0.57 -4.32 -6.86
CA ASP A 18 -1.27 -5.10 -5.84
C ASP A 18 -0.59 -5.03 -4.47
N TYR A 19 -1.39 -5.23 -3.44
CA TYR A 19 -1.00 -5.28 -2.04
C TYR A 19 -1.24 -6.69 -1.49
N VAL A 20 -0.27 -7.22 -0.77
CA VAL A 20 -0.37 -8.50 -0.08
C VAL A 20 -0.55 -8.22 1.41
N LEU A 21 -1.68 -8.66 1.89
CA LEU A 21 -2.11 -8.60 3.28
C LEU A 21 -1.40 -9.68 4.11
N SER A 22 -1.23 -9.44 5.40
CA SER A 22 -0.71 -10.35 6.40
C SER A 22 -1.50 -11.66 6.51
N SER A 23 -2.80 -11.64 6.20
CA SER A 23 -3.60 -12.87 6.05
C SER A 23 -3.22 -13.71 4.81
N GLY A 24 -2.31 -13.22 3.96
CA GLY A 24 -1.95 -13.85 2.68
C GLY A 24 -2.86 -13.47 1.51
N LYS A 25 -3.90 -12.66 1.74
CA LYS A 25 -4.79 -12.17 0.68
C LYS A 25 -4.06 -11.14 -0.17
N THR A 26 -4.16 -11.25 -1.49
CA THR A 26 -3.68 -10.21 -2.42
C THR A 26 -4.87 -9.39 -2.89
N VAL A 27 -4.75 -8.06 -2.84
CA VAL A 27 -5.77 -7.10 -3.26
C VAL A 27 -5.15 -6.10 -4.22
N SER A 28 -5.87 -5.69 -5.25
CA SER A 28 -5.33 -4.72 -6.22
C SER A 28 -5.25 -3.31 -5.60
N LYS A 29 -4.51 -2.40 -6.26
CA LYS A 29 -4.30 -1.03 -5.78
C LYS A 29 -5.61 -0.34 -5.34
N ALA A 30 -6.63 -0.38 -6.19
CA ALA A 30 -7.93 0.22 -5.90
C ALA A 30 -8.68 -0.45 -4.74
N GLU A 31 -8.66 -1.79 -4.69
CA GLU A 31 -9.25 -2.55 -3.57
C GLU A 31 -8.53 -2.28 -2.25
N GLY A 32 -7.21 -2.18 -2.28
CA GLY A 32 -6.42 -1.79 -1.12
C GLY A 32 -6.84 -0.43 -0.58
N VAL A 33 -6.94 0.58 -1.45
CA VAL A 33 -7.42 1.93 -1.07
C VAL A 33 -8.76 1.84 -0.36
N LYS A 34 -9.72 1.12 -0.95
CA LYS A 34 -11.05 0.94 -0.37
C LYS A 34 -11.00 0.25 0.99
N LEU A 35 -10.23 -0.84 1.12
CA LEU A 35 -10.08 -1.56 2.38
C LEU A 35 -9.42 -0.72 3.47
N ALA A 36 -8.44 0.12 3.13
CA ALA A 36 -7.86 1.06 4.08
C ALA A 36 -8.86 2.15 4.49
N GLU A 37 -9.69 2.61 3.55
CA GLU A 37 -10.76 3.58 3.80
C GLU A 37 -11.83 3.01 4.75
N GLU A 38 -12.12 1.71 4.61
CA GLU A 38 -12.98 0.94 5.50
C GLU A 38 -12.32 0.58 6.86
N GLY A 39 -11.05 0.94 7.07
CA GLY A 39 -10.31 0.63 8.30
C GLY A 39 -9.94 -0.85 8.44
N MET A 40 -9.98 -1.62 7.34
CA MET A 40 -9.61 -3.03 7.32
C MET A 40 -8.09 -3.25 7.27
N ILE A 41 -7.35 -2.22 6.83
CA ILE A 41 -5.88 -2.27 6.73
C ILE A 41 -5.28 -1.26 7.71
N ASP A 42 -4.48 -1.76 8.63
CA ASP A 42 -3.73 -0.98 9.61
C ASP A 42 -2.29 -0.71 9.11
N GLY A 43 -1.65 0.31 9.68
CA GLY A 43 -0.28 0.70 9.31
C GLY A 43 -0.16 1.29 7.90
N VAL A 44 -1.26 1.75 7.30
CA VAL A 44 -1.28 2.38 5.97
C VAL A 44 -2.09 3.67 5.98
N ILE A 45 -1.75 4.58 5.05
CA ILE A 45 -2.51 5.79 4.76
C ILE A 45 -2.83 5.86 3.27
N ILE A 46 -3.99 6.42 2.95
CA ILE A 46 -4.37 6.72 1.56
C ILE A 46 -3.68 8.03 1.16
N SER A 47 -2.86 7.95 0.13
CA SER A 47 -2.15 9.09 -0.48
C SER A 47 -2.59 9.26 -1.94
N HIS A 48 -2.42 10.46 -2.48
CA HIS A 48 -2.78 10.76 -3.86
C HIS A 48 -1.52 11.02 -4.69
N SER A 49 -1.42 10.38 -5.86
CA SER A 49 -0.32 10.59 -6.81
C SER A 49 -0.43 11.96 -7.48
N LYS A 50 0.65 12.42 -8.12
CA LYS A 50 0.64 13.66 -8.93
C LYS A 50 -0.43 13.69 -10.03
N LYS A 51 -0.90 12.51 -10.46
CA LYS A 51 -1.99 12.33 -11.43
C LYS A 51 -3.40 12.31 -10.80
N GLY A 52 -3.52 12.42 -9.48
CA GLY A 52 -4.79 12.34 -8.75
C GLY A 52 -5.22 10.92 -8.36
N GLU A 53 -4.46 9.89 -8.72
CA GLU A 53 -4.79 8.51 -8.33
C GLU A 53 -4.50 8.23 -6.86
N ALA A 54 -5.47 7.68 -6.14
CA ALA A 54 -5.28 7.21 -4.77
C ALA A 54 -4.43 5.93 -4.73
N TYR A 55 -3.54 5.84 -3.76
CA TYR A 55 -2.70 4.68 -3.49
C TYR A 55 -2.45 4.54 -1.99
N LEU A 56 -2.14 3.34 -1.55
CA LEU A 56 -1.72 3.09 -0.18
C LEU A 56 -0.23 3.33 0.00
N ARG A 57 0.10 4.04 1.07
CA ARG A 57 1.46 4.21 1.59
C ARG A 57 1.52 3.60 2.98
N SER A 58 2.52 2.76 3.24
CA SER A 58 2.78 2.27 4.60
C SER A 58 3.24 3.41 5.49
N ILE A 59 2.75 3.44 6.72
CA ILE A 59 3.19 4.41 7.74
C ILE A 59 4.58 3.95 8.20
N PRO A 60 5.64 4.75 7.99
CA PRO A 60 6.96 4.41 8.50
C PRO A 60 6.98 4.63 10.02
N ASP A 61 7.46 3.64 10.76
CA ASP A 61 7.66 3.68 12.22
C ASP A 61 8.88 4.56 12.61
N GLY A 62 8.92 5.80 12.11
CA GLY A 62 9.93 6.80 12.49
C GLY A 62 11.32 6.66 11.84
N LYS A 63 11.50 5.87 10.79
CA LYS A 63 12.70 5.90 9.94
C LYS A 63 12.34 6.36 8.53
N GLU A 64 12.79 7.55 8.17
CA GLU A 64 12.51 8.28 6.92
C GLU A 64 12.97 7.59 5.61
N SER A 65 13.30 6.30 5.62
CA SER A 65 13.98 5.63 4.51
C SER A 65 13.17 4.50 3.87
N ASN A 66 11.83 4.56 3.90
CA ASN A 66 11.04 3.53 3.23
C ASN A 66 9.80 4.08 2.55
N ASN A 67 10.02 5.07 1.69
CA ASN A 67 9.07 5.33 0.62
C ASN A 67 9.07 4.13 -0.30
N LEU A 68 7.87 3.66 -0.70
CA LEU A 68 7.72 2.63 -1.73
C LEU A 68 8.46 2.97 -3.05
N ASP A 69 8.94 4.20 -3.18
CA ASP A 69 9.84 4.72 -4.21
C ASP A 69 11.24 4.05 -4.22
N GLU A 70 11.74 3.53 -3.08
CA GLU A 70 13.13 3.05 -2.97
C GLU A 70 13.31 1.54 -3.21
N LEU A 71 12.22 0.78 -3.39
CA LEU A 71 12.30 -0.62 -3.80
C LEU A 71 12.40 -0.70 -5.33
N SER A 72 13.56 -0.28 -5.86
CA SER A 72 14.03 -0.62 -7.21
C SER A 72 14.57 -2.05 -7.25
#